data_AF-A0A523MUF5-F1
#
_entry.id   AF-A0A523MUF5-F1
#
_cell.length_a   1.000
_cell.length_b   1.000
_cell.length_c   1.000
_cell.angle_alpha   90.00
_cell.angle_beta   90.00
_cell.angle_gamma   90.00
#
_symmetry.space_group_name_H-M   'P 1'
#
loop_
_entity.id
_entity.type
_entity.pdbx_description
1 polymer ?
#
loop_
_entity_poly.entity_id
_entity_poly.type
_entity_poly.pdbx_seq_one_letter_code
_entity_poly.pdbx_strand_id
1 'polypeptide(L)'
;MHVSRIAIAVVLFAVSTGASGATGQTSIADQIDRALLAAPVTLREDATVLGYGGDARAGDPLTVLRAGSNHVICLADDPARDGFHVACYHDSLDPFMIIGRRIKADGGDRATILAARYAALEQGRIEAPAAALWSLTASDDVDPGVAGSTDGARRLAVVYVPGAESDALGLPTRPDGDSPWLMLPGTPWAHIMISR
;
A
#
# COMPACT_ATOMS: atom_id res chain seq x y z
N MET A 1 32.98 -59.94 -39.26
CA MET A 1 32.12 -59.65 -38.09
C MET A 1 32.86 -58.68 -37.18
N HIS A 2 32.71 -57.36 -37.36
CA HIS A 2 33.17 -56.34 -36.40
C HIS A 2 32.11 -55.23 -36.44
N VAL A 3 31.25 -55.18 -35.42
CA VAL A 3 30.23 -54.14 -35.26
C VAL A 3 30.80 -53.08 -34.33
N SER A 4 31.14 -51.92 -34.88
CA SER A 4 31.65 -50.77 -34.14
C SER A 4 30.48 -50.06 -33.44
N ARG A 5 30.49 -50.02 -32.11
CA ARG A 5 29.47 -49.35 -31.30
C ARG A 5 29.81 -47.86 -31.20
N ILE A 6 29.02 -47.03 -31.87
CA ILE A 6 29.06 -45.57 -31.73
C ILE A 6 28.33 -45.20 -30.44
N ALA A 7 29.06 -44.70 -29.45
CA ALA A 7 28.48 -44.14 -28.23
C ALA A 7 28.06 -42.69 -28.50
N ILE A 8 26.75 -42.42 -28.50
CA ILE A 8 26.19 -41.06 -28.57
C ILE A 8 26.19 -40.50 -27.15
N ALA A 9 27.06 -39.53 -26.88
CA ALA A 9 27.04 -38.75 -25.65
C ALA A 9 25.96 -37.65 -25.77
N VAL A 10 24.82 -37.86 -25.13
CA VAL A 10 23.78 -36.83 -24.97
C VAL A 10 24.22 -35.88 -23.87
N VAL A 11 24.70 -34.70 -24.25
CA VAL A 11 24.97 -33.60 -23.32
C VAL A 11 23.64 -32.94 -22.99
N LEU A 12 23.10 -33.26 -21.80
CA LEU A 12 21.96 -32.53 -21.22
C LEU A 12 22.45 -31.15 -20.77
N PHE A 13 22.18 -30.12 -21.56
CA PHE A 13 22.21 -28.74 -21.09
C PHE A 13 21.01 -28.54 -20.15
N ALA A 14 21.27 -28.50 -18.85
CA ALA A 14 20.30 -28.03 -17.87
C ALA A 14 20.08 -26.52 -18.12
N VAL A 15 18.99 -26.18 -18.80
CA VAL A 15 18.49 -24.80 -18.83
C VAL A 15 17.94 -24.51 -17.45
N SER A 16 18.75 -23.89 -16.61
CA SER A 16 18.29 -23.25 -15.39
C SER A 16 17.42 -22.07 -15.78
N THR A 17 16.11 -22.31 -15.89
CA THR A 17 15.12 -21.24 -15.83
C THR A 17 15.23 -20.61 -14.44
N GLY A 18 16.02 -19.55 -14.33
CA GLY A 18 15.92 -18.65 -13.19
C GLY A 18 14.51 -18.08 -13.19
N ALA A 19 13.68 -18.58 -12.28
CA ALA A 19 12.47 -17.87 -11.92
C ALA A 19 12.93 -16.54 -11.32
N SER A 20 12.75 -15.44 -12.05
CA SER A 20 12.74 -14.10 -11.46
C SER A 20 11.48 -14.01 -10.60
N GLY A 21 11.53 -14.62 -9.41
CA GLY A 21 10.54 -14.42 -8.35
C GLY A 21 10.76 -13.04 -7.74
N ALA A 22 9.67 -12.30 -7.57
CA ALA A 22 9.55 -10.99 -6.93
C ALA A 22 10.73 -10.61 -6.01
N THR A 23 11.65 -9.79 -6.53
CA THR A 23 12.60 -9.02 -5.73
C THR A 23 11.86 -7.76 -5.28
N GLY A 24 11.21 -7.78 -4.11
CA GLY A 24 10.45 -6.62 -3.63
C GLY A 24 10.77 -6.23 -2.20
N GLN A 25 10.97 -7.18 -1.29
CA GLN A 25 11.38 -6.87 0.08
C GLN A 25 12.28 -7.98 0.62
N THR A 26 13.46 -7.61 1.09
CA THR A 26 14.54 -8.55 1.44
C THR A 26 14.80 -8.65 2.95
N SER A 27 14.35 -7.68 3.73
CA SER A 27 14.54 -7.63 5.18
C SER A 27 13.51 -6.70 5.87
N ILE A 28 13.40 -6.77 7.20
CA ILE A 28 12.57 -5.82 7.99
C ILE A 28 13.01 -4.36 7.73
N ALA A 29 14.32 -4.11 7.65
CA ALA A 29 14.84 -2.77 7.37
C ALA A 29 14.41 -2.26 5.99
N ASP A 30 14.48 -3.13 4.97
CA ASP A 30 14.02 -2.83 3.61
C ASP A 30 12.50 -2.54 3.58
N GLN A 31 11.70 -3.28 4.36
CA GLN A 31 10.27 -2.96 4.47
C GLN A 31 10.04 -1.57 5.07
N ILE A 32 10.81 -1.22 6.10
CA ILE A 32 10.75 0.07 6.76
C ILE A 32 11.12 1.20 5.80
N ASP A 33 12.26 1.08 5.12
CA ASP A 33 12.74 2.13 4.22
C ASP A 33 11.77 2.35 3.06
N ARG A 34 11.23 1.28 2.48
CA ARG A 34 10.20 1.34 1.43
C ARG A 34 8.92 2.00 1.92
N ALA A 35 8.38 1.59 3.07
CA ALA A 35 7.14 2.14 3.63
C ALA A 35 7.23 3.66 3.82
N LEU A 36 8.38 4.14 4.27
CA LEU A 36 8.61 5.56 4.58
C LEU A 36 8.68 6.46 3.34
N LEU A 37 8.82 5.90 2.13
CA LEU A 37 8.82 6.68 0.89
C LEU A 37 7.50 7.45 0.65
N ALA A 38 6.38 6.98 1.22
CA ALA A 38 5.10 7.67 1.16
C ALA A 38 4.97 8.81 2.19
N ALA A 39 5.63 8.73 3.34
CA ALA A 39 5.44 9.71 4.41
C ALA A 39 5.99 11.10 4.02
N PRO A 40 5.38 12.20 4.51
CA PRO A 40 6.00 13.53 4.48
C PRO A 40 7.35 13.51 5.19
N VAL A 41 8.36 14.17 4.61
CA VAL A 41 9.75 14.13 5.11
C VAL A 41 9.85 14.46 6.59
N THR A 42 9.10 15.47 7.05
CA THR A 42 9.10 15.94 8.45
C THR A 42 8.44 14.97 9.44
N LEU A 43 7.78 13.91 8.97
CA LEU A 43 7.06 12.94 9.80
C LEU A 43 7.68 11.53 9.73
N ARG A 44 8.65 11.30 8.83
CA ARG A 44 9.19 9.95 8.54
C ARG A 44 9.94 9.33 9.71
N GLU A 45 10.76 10.12 10.40
CA GLU A 45 11.66 9.62 11.45
C GLU A 45 10.88 8.94 12.57
N ASP A 46 9.82 9.60 13.03
CA ASP A 46 9.01 9.18 14.16
C ASP A 46 7.78 8.34 13.80
N ALA A 47 7.61 7.96 12.52
CA ALA A 47 6.45 7.18 12.08
C ALA A 47 6.49 5.74 12.59
N THR A 48 5.33 5.22 13.00
CA THR A 48 5.13 3.78 13.19
C THR A 48 5.13 3.09 11.83
N VAL A 49 5.79 1.94 11.71
CA VAL A 49 5.79 1.14 10.47
C VAL A 49 5.19 -0.24 10.73
N LEU A 50 4.22 -0.60 9.89
CA LEU A 50 3.60 -1.91 9.86
C LEU A 50 4.00 -2.64 8.59
N GLY A 51 4.22 -3.94 8.68
CA GLY A 51 4.56 -4.77 7.54
C GLY A 51 4.37 -6.26 7.79
N TYR A 52 5.10 -7.08 7.05
CA TYR A 52 4.84 -8.51 6.91
C TYR A 52 5.91 -9.36 7.59
N GLY A 53 5.54 -10.60 7.96
CA GLY A 53 6.48 -11.62 8.43
C GLY A 53 6.68 -11.71 9.94
N GLY A 54 5.77 -11.17 10.74
CA GLY A 54 5.77 -11.36 12.20
C GLY A 54 4.38 -11.62 12.77
N ASP A 55 4.23 -11.46 14.08
CA ASP A 55 2.94 -11.67 14.76
C ASP A 55 1.94 -10.57 14.40
N ALA A 56 0.74 -10.99 13.98
CA ALA A 56 -0.38 -10.11 13.66
C ALA A 56 -0.72 -9.19 14.84
N ARG A 57 -0.81 -7.87 14.62
CA ARG A 57 -1.24 -6.95 15.69
C ARG A 57 -2.75 -6.96 15.79
N ALA A 58 -3.33 -7.28 16.95
CA ALA A 58 -4.76 -7.09 17.24
C ALA A 58 -5.70 -7.47 16.07
N GLY A 59 -5.52 -8.65 15.46
CA GLY A 59 -6.32 -9.12 14.33
C GLY A 59 -6.09 -8.39 13.00
N ASP A 60 -5.09 -7.53 12.87
CA ASP A 60 -4.55 -7.01 11.60
C ASP A 60 -3.62 -8.06 10.98
N PRO A 61 -3.65 -8.32 9.65
CA PRO A 61 -2.62 -9.16 9.02
C PRO A 61 -1.20 -8.60 9.13
N LEU A 62 -1.02 -7.32 9.49
CA LEU A 62 0.28 -6.68 9.61
C LEU A 62 0.85 -6.69 11.05
N THR A 63 2.17 -6.70 11.12
CA THR A 63 2.97 -6.64 12.34
C THR A 63 3.63 -5.27 12.50
N VAL A 64 3.86 -4.84 13.73
CA VAL A 64 4.68 -3.64 14.01
C VAL A 64 6.15 -3.97 13.75
N LEU A 65 6.73 -3.36 12.70
CA LEU A 65 8.15 -3.50 12.36
C LEU A 65 9.00 -2.43 13.06
N ARG A 66 8.41 -1.25 13.25
CA ARG A 66 9.02 -0.14 13.99
C ARG A 66 7.94 0.59 14.78
N ALA A 67 8.13 0.72 16.09
CA ALA A 67 7.32 1.61 16.90
C ALA A 67 7.75 3.07 16.65
N GLY A 68 6.78 3.94 16.37
CA GLY A 68 6.99 5.38 16.21
C GLY A 68 6.64 6.17 17.47
N SER A 69 6.90 7.47 17.44
CA SER A 69 6.59 8.42 18.51
C SER A 69 5.59 9.50 18.08
N ASN A 70 5.30 9.61 16.78
CA ASN A 70 4.30 10.53 16.23
C ASN A 70 3.01 9.81 15.81
N HIS A 71 2.04 10.58 15.30
CA HIS A 71 0.73 10.08 14.90
C HIS A 71 0.67 9.52 13.47
N VAL A 72 1.81 9.15 12.85
CA VAL A 72 1.84 8.59 11.49
C VAL A 72 2.08 7.09 11.54
N ILE A 73 1.24 6.34 10.81
CA ILE A 73 1.42 4.92 10.53
C ILE A 73 1.73 4.75 9.05
N CYS A 74 2.82 4.07 8.73
CA CYS A 74 3.22 3.68 7.38
C CYS A 74 3.07 2.18 7.18
N LEU A 75 2.53 1.77 6.03
CA LEU A 75 2.35 0.39 5.64
C LEU A 75 3.43 0.02 4.61
N ALA A 76 4.09 -1.10 4.87
CA ALA A 76 4.98 -1.77 3.95
C ALA A 76 4.25 -2.19 2.67
N ASP A 77 5.03 -2.33 1.59
CA ASP A 77 4.55 -2.85 0.31
C ASP A 77 4.04 -4.28 0.46
N ASP A 78 2.92 -4.60 -0.19
CA ASP A 78 2.25 -5.90 -0.10
C ASP A 78 2.94 -6.88 -1.06
N PRO A 79 3.68 -7.90 -0.58
CA PRO A 79 4.43 -8.79 -1.47
C PRO A 79 3.53 -9.66 -2.37
N ALA A 80 2.23 -9.72 -2.09
CA ALA A 80 1.25 -10.44 -2.92
C ALA A 80 0.62 -9.55 -4.01
N ARG A 81 0.99 -8.26 -4.07
CA ARG A 81 0.48 -7.30 -5.06
C ARG A 81 1.44 -7.19 -6.25
N ASP A 82 0.87 -7.00 -7.44
CA ASP A 82 1.62 -6.57 -8.62
C ASP A 82 2.01 -5.08 -8.52
N GLY A 83 3.26 -4.78 -8.90
CA GLY A 83 3.86 -3.44 -8.81
C GLY A 83 4.09 -3.00 -7.35
N PHE A 84 4.49 -1.75 -7.16
CA PHE A 84 4.84 -1.20 -5.86
C PHE A 84 3.75 -0.30 -5.30
N HIS A 85 3.42 -0.45 -4.02
CA HIS A 85 2.53 0.47 -3.32
C HIS A 85 2.78 0.55 -1.81
N VAL A 86 3.06 1.76 -1.34
CA VAL A 86 3.15 2.08 0.09
C VAL A 86 2.24 3.25 0.43
N ALA A 87 1.73 3.26 1.67
CA ALA A 87 0.87 4.32 2.16
C ALA A 87 1.19 4.65 3.62
N CYS A 88 1.13 5.93 3.96
CA CYS A 88 1.21 6.43 5.32
C CYS A 88 -0.02 7.27 5.65
N TYR A 89 -0.50 7.24 6.88
CA TYR A 89 -1.67 8.01 7.29
C TYR A 89 -1.63 8.36 8.78
N HIS A 90 -2.46 9.33 9.16
CA HIS A 90 -2.65 9.67 10.58
C HIS A 90 -3.31 8.51 11.33
N ASP A 91 -2.84 8.17 12.53
CA ASP A 91 -3.28 7.00 13.32
C ASP A 91 -4.81 6.93 13.55
N SER A 92 -5.49 8.06 13.65
CA SER A 92 -6.96 8.16 13.72
C SER A 92 -7.69 7.52 12.52
N LEU A 93 -7.02 7.36 11.37
CA LEU A 93 -7.56 6.66 10.20
C LEU A 93 -7.46 5.13 10.31
N ASP A 94 -6.64 4.61 11.22
CA ASP A 94 -6.36 3.18 11.29
C ASP A 94 -7.59 2.29 11.53
N PRO A 95 -8.55 2.63 12.42
CA PRO A 95 -9.75 1.84 12.61
C PRO A 95 -10.58 1.65 11.33
N PHE A 96 -10.56 2.64 10.43
CA PHE A 96 -11.19 2.54 9.11
C PHE A 96 -10.38 1.68 8.13
N MET A 97 -9.05 1.73 8.21
CA MET A 97 -8.13 1.03 7.30
C MET A 97 -8.01 -0.46 7.63
N ILE A 98 -7.92 -0.81 8.91
CA ILE A 98 -7.75 -2.19 9.37
C ILE A 98 -8.93 -3.09 8.97
N ILE A 99 -10.16 -2.56 8.91
CA ILE A 99 -11.33 -3.30 8.42
C ILE A 99 -11.09 -3.84 7.01
N GLY A 100 -10.56 -2.99 6.12
CA GLY A 100 -10.25 -3.38 4.74
C GLY A 100 -9.13 -4.42 4.68
N ARG A 101 -8.07 -4.23 5.48
CA ARG A 101 -6.94 -5.18 5.54
C ARG A 101 -7.38 -6.57 5.98
N ARG A 102 -8.19 -6.65 7.04
CA ARG A 102 -8.73 -7.92 7.56
C ARG A 102 -9.53 -8.67 6.51
N ILE A 103 -10.53 -7.99 5.93
CA ILE A 103 -11.41 -8.62 4.94
C ILE A 103 -10.61 -9.05 3.71
N LYS A 104 -9.63 -8.25 3.25
CA LYS A 104 -8.76 -8.63 2.13
C LYS A 104 -7.92 -9.87 2.47
N ALA A 105 -7.37 -9.96 3.68
CA ALA A 105 -6.60 -11.12 4.14
C ALA A 105 -7.45 -12.41 4.15
N ASP A 106 -8.75 -12.29 4.42
CA ASP A 106 -9.72 -13.38 4.35
C ASP A 106 -10.25 -13.65 2.93
N GLY A 107 -9.68 -13.02 1.90
CA GLY A 107 -10.09 -13.17 0.50
C GLY A 107 -11.36 -12.42 0.10
N GLY A 108 -11.86 -11.52 0.96
CA GLY A 108 -13.03 -10.71 0.69
C GLY A 108 -12.78 -9.60 -0.32
N ASP A 109 -13.87 -9.12 -0.93
CA ASP A 109 -13.84 -8.15 -2.01
C ASP A 109 -14.14 -6.71 -1.57
N ARG A 110 -14.08 -5.78 -2.52
CA ARG A 110 -14.34 -4.35 -2.27
C ARG A 110 -15.76 -4.10 -1.76
N ALA A 111 -16.76 -4.83 -2.24
CA ALA A 111 -18.15 -4.65 -1.81
C ALA A 111 -18.31 -5.03 -0.33
N THR A 112 -17.67 -6.13 0.08
CA THR A 112 -17.66 -6.61 1.47
C THR A 112 -16.97 -5.61 2.40
N ILE A 113 -15.82 -5.06 1.97
CA ILE A 113 -15.10 -4.01 2.72
C ILE A 113 -15.98 -2.77 2.90
N LEU A 114 -16.67 -2.35 1.83
CA LEU A 114 -17.54 -1.18 1.86
C LEU A 114 -18.71 -1.36 2.83
N ALA A 115 -19.39 -2.51 2.75
CA ALA A 115 -20.51 -2.83 3.63
C ALA A 115 -20.06 -2.88 5.11
N ALA A 116 -18.91 -3.49 5.39
CA ALA A 116 -18.36 -3.57 6.75
C ALA A 116 -18.02 -2.21 7.34
N ARG A 117 -17.50 -1.28 6.52
CA ARG A 117 -17.20 0.10 6.93
C ARG A 117 -18.47 0.89 7.27
N TYR A 118 -19.49 0.81 6.42
CA TYR A 118 -20.79 1.43 6.73
C TYR A 118 -21.39 0.86 8.02
N ALA A 119 -21.43 -0.47 8.17
CA ALA A 119 -21.94 -1.10 9.38
C ALA A 119 -21.13 -0.72 10.64
N ALA A 120 -19.82 -0.53 10.51
CA ALA A 120 -18.99 -0.07 11.63
C ALA A 120 -19.29 1.39 12.03
N LEU A 121 -19.56 2.26 11.06
CA LEU A 121 -20.00 3.65 11.32
C LEU A 121 -21.37 3.69 11.98
N GLU A 122 -22.35 2.98 11.43
CA GLU A 122 -23.73 2.93 11.96
C GLU A 122 -23.77 2.41 13.41
N GLN A 123 -22.88 1.50 13.75
CA GLN A 123 -22.76 0.92 15.09
C GLN A 123 -21.86 1.74 16.02
N GLY A 124 -21.29 2.85 15.57
CA GLY A 124 -20.37 3.68 16.35
C GLY A 124 -19.06 2.99 16.71
N ARG A 125 -18.68 1.92 15.98
CA ARG A 125 -17.42 1.20 16.20
C ARG A 125 -16.21 1.93 15.62
N ILE A 126 -16.45 2.79 14.64
CA ILE A 126 -15.47 3.72 14.07
C ILE A 126 -16.13 5.08 13.87
N GLU A 127 -15.32 6.13 13.82
CA GLU A 127 -15.75 7.46 13.40
C GLU A 127 -15.58 7.65 11.90
N ALA A 128 -16.30 8.63 11.34
CA ALA A 128 -16.08 9.05 9.97
C ALA A 128 -14.66 9.65 9.85
N PRO A 129 -13.84 9.22 8.87
CA PRO A 129 -12.42 9.54 8.87
C PRO A 129 -12.16 11.03 8.63
N ALA A 130 -11.55 11.72 9.59
CA ALA A 130 -11.01 13.08 9.41
C ALA A 130 -9.50 13.02 9.61
N ALA A 131 -8.77 12.78 8.52
CA ALA A 131 -7.35 12.46 8.57
C ALA A 131 -6.66 12.72 7.23
N ALA A 132 -5.33 12.78 7.26
CA ALA A 132 -4.50 12.78 6.05
C ALA A 132 -3.96 11.37 5.75
N LEU A 133 -3.78 11.10 4.45
CA LEU A 133 -3.11 9.93 3.91
C LEU A 133 -2.17 10.34 2.79
N TRP A 134 -1.05 9.66 2.68
CA TRP A 134 -0.08 9.79 1.59
C TRP A 134 0.21 8.42 1.02
N SER A 135 0.38 8.33 -0.30
CA SER A 135 0.81 7.08 -0.94
C SER A 135 1.78 7.32 -2.08
N LEU A 136 2.56 6.28 -2.36
CA LEU A 136 3.44 6.17 -3.51
C LEU A 136 3.08 4.89 -4.24
N THR A 137 2.84 4.96 -5.54
CA THR A 137 2.49 3.79 -6.37
C THR A 137 3.33 3.78 -7.64
N ALA A 138 3.93 2.64 -7.99
CA ALA A 138 4.64 2.46 -9.25
C ALA A 138 4.20 1.16 -9.94
N SER A 139 4.38 1.08 -11.27
CA SER A 139 4.16 -0.14 -12.05
C SER A 139 5.20 -1.21 -11.74
N ASP A 140 6.42 -0.76 -11.49
CA ASP A 140 7.60 -1.58 -11.22
C ASP A 140 8.00 -1.49 -9.75
N ASP A 141 8.93 -2.34 -9.33
CA ASP A 141 9.48 -2.30 -7.97
C ASP A 141 10.27 -1.01 -7.71
N VAL A 142 10.31 -0.57 -6.45
CA VAL A 142 11.02 0.65 -6.02
C VAL A 142 12.07 0.31 -4.97
N ASP A 143 13.35 0.39 -5.34
CA ASP A 143 14.47 0.22 -4.41
C ASP A 143 14.89 1.56 -3.77
N PRO A 144 14.72 1.76 -2.45
CA PRO A 144 15.13 3.01 -1.78
C PRO A 144 16.63 3.32 -1.87
N GLY A 145 17.47 2.32 -2.11
CA GLY A 145 18.92 2.47 -2.26
C GLY A 145 19.37 2.91 -3.66
N VAL A 146 18.47 2.89 -4.64
CA VAL A 146 18.77 3.24 -6.04
C VAL A 146 18.26 4.65 -6.35
N ALA A 147 19.16 5.53 -6.77
CA ALA A 147 18.79 6.89 -7.19
C ALA A 147 17.84 6.85 -8.39
N GLY A 148 16.74 7.62 -8.31
CA GLY A 148 15.72 7.65 -9.35
C GLY A 148 14.76 6.45 -9.35
N SER A 149 14.81 5.54 -8.38
CA SER A 149 13.90 4.39 -8.32
C SER A 149 12.42 4.76 -8.18
N THR A 150 12.14 5.97 -7.70
CA THR A 150 10.78 6.52 -7.63
C THR A 150 10.39 7.32 -8.87
N ASP A 151 11.24 7.39 -9.90
CA ASP A 151 10.94 8.14 -11.11
C ASP A 151 9.77 7.49 -11.84
N GLY A 152 8.75 8.28 -12.16
CA GLY A 152 7.49 7.77 -12.72
C GLY A 152 6.53 7.17 -11.69
N ALA A 153 6.91 7.05 -10.42
CA ALA A 153 5.98 6.67 -9.36
C ALA A 153 4.99 7.80 -9.09
N ARG A 154 3.71 7.45 -8.99
CA ARG A 154 2.63 8.41 -8.71
C ARG A 154 2.53 8.69 -7.22
N ARG A 155 2.63 9.97 -6.84
CA ARG A 155 2.39 10.42 -5.47
C ARG A 155 0.97 10.92 -5.32
N LEU A 156 0.38 10.58 -4.20
CA LEU A 156 -0.96 11.06 -3.86
C LEU A 156 -0.98 11.47 -2.39
N ALA A 157 -1.45 12.68 -2.13
CA ALA A 157 -1.92 13.09 -0.82
C ALA A 157 -3.46 13.12 -0.81
N VAL A 158 -4.04 12.75 0.32
CA VAL A 158 -5.48 12.67 0.54
C VAL A 158 -5.79 13.37 1.84
N VAL A 159 -6.84 14.19 1.84
CA VAL A 159 -7.43 14.77 3.06
C VAL A 159 -8.88 14.32 3.12
N TYR A 160 -9.19 13.47 4.09
CA TYR A 160 -10.57 13.05 4.32
C TYR A 160 -11.38 14.19 4.95
N VAL A 161 -12.53 14.47 4.35
CA VAL A 161 -13.47 15.54 4.68
C VAL A 161 -14.89 14.95 4.75
N PRO A 162 -15.23 14.20 5.83
CA PRO A 162 -16.49 13.48 5.94
C PRO A 162 -17.72 14.29 5.57
N GLY A 163 -18.56 13.75 4.68
CA GLY A 163 -19.82 14.37 4.28
C GLY A 163 -19.69 15.62 3.42
N ALA A 164 -18.47 16.03 3.02
CA ALA A 164 -18.30 17.22 2.19
C ALA A 164 -18.92 17.04 0.80
N GLU A 165 -19.58 18.10 0.33
CA GLU A 165 -20.13 18.20 -1.03
C GLU A 165 -19.21 19.02 -1.93
N SER A 166 -19.22 18.72 -3.23
CA SER A 166 -18.35 19.40 -4.22
C SER A 166 -18.58 20.90 -4.26
N ASP A 167 -19.86 21.30 -4.32
CA ASP A 167 -20.27 22.70 -4.42
C ASP A 167 -19.90 23.51 -3.17
N ALA A 168 -19.92 22.87 -1.99
CA ALA A 168 -19.54 23.51 -0.74
C ALA A 168 -18.03 23.82 -0.66
N LEU A 169 -17.21 23.00 -1.31
CA LEU A 169 -15.74 23.16 -1.35
C LEU A 169 -15.25 23.87 -2.62
N GLY A 170 -16.10 24.02 -3.64
CA GLY A 170 -15.71 24.55 -4.94
C GLY A 170 -14.71 23.65 -5.69
N LEU A 171 -14.72 22.34 -5.41
CA LEU A 171 -13.80 21.38 -6.03
C LEU A 171 -14.48 20.64 -7.19
N PRO A 172 -13.74 20.25 -8.25
CA PRO A 172 -14.24 19.31 -9.23
C PRO A 172 -14.36 17.90 -8.63
N THR A 173 -15.18 17.03 -9.24
CA THR A 173 -15.32 15.61 -8.83
C THR A 173 -14.42 14.66 -9.63
N ARG A 174 -13.60 15.20 -10.53
CA ARG A 174 -12.67 14.47 -11.40
C ARG A 174 -11.31 15.15 -11.40
N PRO A 175 -10.21 14.40 -11.58
CA PRO A 175 -8.89 14.97 -11.68
C PRO A 175 -8.77 15.90 -12.89
N ASP A 176 -8.05 17.00 -12.72
CA ASP A 176 -7.72 17.98 -13.77
C ASP A 176 -6.30 18.52 -13.57
N GLY A 177 -5.34 17.93 -14.28
CA GLY A 177 -3.91 18.22 -14.11
C GLY A 177 -3.47 18.06 -12.65
N ASP A 178 -2.79 19.08 -12.12
CA ASP A 178 -2.30 19.13 -10.75
C ASP A 178 -3.33 19.70 -9.75
N SER A 179 -4.56 19.96 -10.20
CA SER A 179 -5.61 20.54 -9.35
C SER A 179 -6.18 19.48 -8.40
N PRO A 180 -6.52 19.86 -7.15
CA PRO A 180 -7.21 18.95 -6.24
C PRO A 180 -8.62 18.66 -6.73
N TRP A 181 -9.13 17.48 -6.41
CA TRP A 181 -10.52 17.09 -6.70
C TRP A 181 -11.15 16.35 -5.53
N LEU A 182 -12.47 16.44 -5.39
CA LEU A 182 -13.22 15.73 -4.37
C LEU A 182 -13.67 14.36 -4.90
N MET A 183 -13.35 13.30 -4.17
CA MET A 183 -13.87 11.97 -4.41
C MET A 183 -15.00 11.62 -3.44
N LEU A 184 -16.02 10.95 -3.96
CA LEU A 184 -17.16 10.42 -3.20
C LEU A 184 -17.88 11.52 -2.38
N PRO A 185 -18.34 12.62 -3.02
CA PRO A 185 -19.05 13.69 -2.34
C PRO A 185 -20.25 13.16 -1.55
N GLY A 186 -20.51 13.76 -0.38
CA GLY A 186 -21.60 13.41 0.52
C GLY A 186 -21.42 12.11 1.31
N THR A 187 -20.39 11.32 1.01
CA THR A 187 -20.14 10.05 1.74
C THR A 187 -19.38 10.29 3.06
N PRO A 188 -19.45 9.35 4.04
CA PRO A 188 -18.71 9.49 5.30
C PRO A 188 -17.19 9.58 5.14
N TRP A 189 -16.64 9.15 4.01
CA TRP A 189 -15.21 9.28 3.69
C TRP A 189 -14.99 10.04 2.39
N ALA A 190 -15.84 11.04 2.10
CA ALA A 190 -15.54 12.03 1.07
C ALA A 190 -14.12 12.58 1.31
N HIS A 191 -13.32 12.68 0.26
CA HIS A 191 -11.90 13.02 0.42
C HIS A 191 -11.36 13.83 -0.76
N ILE A 192 -10.54 14.82 -0.41
CA ILE A 192 -9.82 15.65 -1.36
C ILE A 192 -8.58 14.88 -1.79
N MET A 193 -8.44 14.69 -3.09
CA MET A 193 -7.29 14.07 -3.72
C MET A 193 -6.35 15.16 -4.24
N ILE A 194 -5.05 15.01 -3.96
CA ILE A 194 -3.99 15.92 -4.39
C ILE A 194 -2.92 15.04 -5.05
N SER A 195 -2.88 15.07 -6.38
CA SER A 195 -1.88 14.33 -7.17
C SER A 195 -0.73 15.24 -7.55
N ARG A 196 0.50 14.71 -7.54
CA ARG A 196 1.70 15.33 -8.10
C ARG A 196 2.64 14.27 -8.66
#